data_AF-A0A821XS15-F1
#
_entry.id   AF-A0A821XS15-F1
#
_cell.length_a   1.000
_cell.length_b   1.000
_cell.length_c   1.000
_cell.angle_alpha   90.00
_cell.angle_beta   90.00
_cell.angle_gamma   90.00
#
_symmetry.space_group_name_H-M   'P 1'
#
loop_
_entity.id
_entity.type
_entity.pdbx_description
1 polymer ?
#
loop_
_entity_poly.entity_id
_entity_poly.type
_entity_poly.pdbx_seq_one_letter_code
_entity_poly.pdbx_strand_id
1 'polypeptide(L)'
;KAYKLTPTGYDWGRSNTDRGNNSKGYALAHYEKVPLSVSDRFLGFFVTPEQGSWNYNFMVNMKYDLILSNPQEFDDELHHPSHFMNFSNEENSDTFSADHEVRFS
;
A
#
# COMPACT_ATOMS: atom_id res chain seq x y z
N LYS A 1 4.73 19.05 -0.76
CA LYS A 1 6.05 19.67 -1.04
C LYS A 1 6.82 18.69 -1.92
N ALA A 2 7.61 19.16 -2.88
CA ALA A 2 8.44 18.32 -3.73
C ALA A 2 9.93 18.54 -3.44
N TYR A 3 10.71 17.48 -3.54
CA TYR A 3 12.14 17.47 -3.22
C TYR A 3 12.91 16.67 -4.29
N LYS A 4 14.15 17.08 -4.56
CA LYS A 4 15.12 16.27 -5.32
C LYS A 4 16.35 16.00 -4.46
N LEU A 5 16.98 14.84 -4.69
CA LEU A 5 18.26 14.51 -4.08
C LEU A 5 19.38 15.31 -4.74
N THR A 6 20.31 15.79 -3.94
CA THR A 6 21.60 16.29 -4.44
C THR A 6 22.53 15.10 -4.72
N PRO A 7 23.57 15.26 -5.56
CA PRO A 7 24.54 14.18 -5.78
C PRO A 7 25.15 13.65 -4.47
N THR A 8 25.47 14.55 -3.55
CA THR A 8 25.98 14.19 -2.22
C THR A 8 24.95 13.42 -1.39
N GLY A 9 23.67 13.80 -1.47
CA GLY A 9 22.58 13.07 -0.84
C GLY A 9 22.36 11.67 -1.42
N TYR A 10 22.55 11.49 -2.73
CA TYR A 10 22.50 10.18 -3.38
C TYR A 10 23.64 9.27 -2.89
N ASP A 11 24.88 9.76 -2.89
CA ASP A 11 26.05 8.99 -2.46
C ASP A 11 25.95 8.59 -0.97
N TRP A 12 25.50 9.53 -0.14
CA TRP A 12 25.24 9.25 1.27
C TRP A 12 24.09 8.23 1.43
N GLY A 13 22.96 8.42 0.76
CA GLY A 13 21.80 7.52 0.87
C GLY A 13 22.10 6.09 0.40
N ARG A 14 22.97 5.93 -0.60
CA ARG A 14 23.42 4.63 -1.09
C ARG A 14 24.35 3.90 -0.11
N SER A 15 25.20 4.65 0.60
CA SER A 15 26.17 4.08 1.54
C SER A 15 25.64 3.91 2.96
N ASN A 16 24.57 4.63 3.31
CA ASN A 16 23.99 4.59 4.64
C ASN A 16 23.23 3.27 4.91
N THR A 17 23.70 2.50 5.89
CA THR A 17 23.04 1.27 6.36
C THR A 17 22.21 1.50 7.63
N ASP A 18 22.36 2.67 8.26
CA ASP A 18 21.63 3.02 9.48
C ASP A 18 20.19 3.44 9.15
N ARG A 19 19.22 2.71 9.70
CA ARG A 19 17.78 2.94 9.50
C ARG A 19 17.14 3.74 10.64
N GLY A 20 17.93 4.19 11.61
CA GLY A 20 17.44 5.05 12.70
C GLY A 20 17.15 6.48 12.25
N ASN A 21 16.39 7.21 13.07
CA ASN A 21 16.03 8.61 12.80
C ASN A 21 17.21 9.59 12.79
N ASN A 22 18.35 9.23 13.40
CA ASN A 22 19.54 10.08 13.52
C ASN A 22 20.75 9.39 12.88
N SER A 23 20.61 9.05 11.60
CA SER A 23 21.68 8.39 10.86
C SER A 23 22.92 9.25 10.73
N LYS A 24 24.07 8.62 10.93
CA LYS A 24 25.37 9.30 10.93
C LYS A 24 25.63 9.98 9.58
N GLY A 25 26.00 11.26 9.62
CA GLY A 25 26.33 12.03 8.42
C GLY A 25 25.10 12.57 7.66
N TYR A 26 23.88 12.40 8.18
CA TYR A 26 22.71 13.08 7.63
C TYR A 26 22.90 14.60 7.66
N ALA A 27 22.56 15.27 6.55
CA ALA A 27 22.60 16.71 6.42
C ALA A 27 21.42 17.23 5.59
N LEU A 28 20.95 18.44 5.92
CA LEU A 28 19.89 19.12 5.15
C LEU A 28 20.29 19.42 3.70
N ALA A 29 21.59 19.42 3.40
CA ALA A 29 22.11 19.60 2.04
C ALA A 29 21.94 18.37 1.13
N HIS A 30 21.46 17.23 1.65
CA HIS A 30 21.22 16.02 0.88
C HIS A 30 19.99 16.10 -0.04
N TYR A 31 19.11 17.08 0.19
CA TYR A 31 17.96 17.32 -0.64
C TYR A 31 17.68 18.80 -0.76
N GLU A 32 17.00 19.17 -1.84
CA GLU A 32 16.56 20.54 -2.07
C GLU A 32 15.09 20.57 -2.48
N LYS A 33 14.39 21.65 -2.10
CA LYS A 33 12.99 21.85 -2.43
C LYS A 33 12.88 22.26 -3.90
N VAL A 34 11.96 21.62 -4.62
CA VAL A 34 11.65 21.98 -6.01
C VAL A 34 10.23 22.54 -6.11
N PRO A 35 9.97 23.47 -7.06
CA PRO A 35 8.63 23.96 -7.31
C PRO A 35 7.74 22.83 -7.85
N LEU A 36 6.48 22.80 -7.38
CA LEU A 36 5.44 21.87 -7.84
C LEU A 36 4.15 22.66 -8.03
N SER A 37 3.51 22.47 -9.19
CA SER A 37 2.25 23.12 -9.55
C SER A 37 1.15 22.08 -9.75
N VAL A 38 -0.06 22.42 -9.35
CA VAL A 38 -1.27 21.63 -9.60
C VAL A 38 -1.95 22.21 -10.84
N SER A 39 -2.40 21.34 -11.74
CA SER A 39 -3.06 21.72 -12.99
C SER A 39 -4.32 20.91 -13.17
N ASP A 40 -5.39 21.59 -13.59
CA ASP A 40 -6.68 21.03 -14.01
C ASP A 40 -6.79 20.90 -15.54
N ARG A 41 -5.77 21.36 -16.29
CA ARG A 41 -5.78 21.41 -17.76
C ARG A 41 -5.62 20.05 -18.43
N PHE A 42 -5.16 19.04 -17.70
CA PHE A 42 -4.89 17.71 -18.20
C PHE A 42 -5.26 16.67 -17.14
N LEU A 43 -5.73 15.51 -17.62
CA LEU A 43 -6.06 14.37 -16.78
C LEU A 43 -4.90 13.37 -16.85
N GLY A 44 -4.34 13.04 -15.69
CA GLY A 44 -3.43 11.90 -15.55
C GLY A 44 -4.18 10.58 -15.56
N PHE A 45 -3.44 9.48 -15.58
CA PHE A 45 -3.98 8.13 -15.43
C PHE A 45 -3.15 7.36 -14.40
N PHE A 46 -3.75 6.29 -13.88
CA PHE A 46 -3.10 5.38 -12.95
C PHE A 46 -2.69 4.10 -13.65
N VAL A 47 -1.68 3.44 -13.07
CA VAL A 47 -1.23 2.11 -13.46
C VAL A 47 -1.11 1.30 -12.18
N THR A 48 -1.75 0.13 -12.12
CA THR A 48 -1.79 -0.73 -10.93
C THR A 48 -1.16 -2.09 -11.24
N PRO A 49 -0.73 -2.86 -10.22
CA PRO A 49 -0.35 -4.26 -10.42
C PRO A 49 -1.48 -5.05 -11.10
N GLU A 50 -1.13 -5.92 -12.05
CA GLU A 50 -2.09 -6.81 -12.71
C GLU A 50 -2.65 -7.85 -11.72
N GLN A 51 -1.75 -8.38 -10.89
CA GLN A 51 -2.07 -9.39 -9.90
C GLN A 51 -1.85 -8.83 -8.50
N GLY A 52 -2.86 -9.04 -7.64
CA GLY A 52 -2.81 -8.65 -6.25
C GLY A 52 -3.10 -7.17 -5.99
N SER A 53 -2.77 -6.77 -4.78
CA SER A 53 -2.94 -5.43 -4.23
C SER A 53 -1.75 -4.53 -4.59
N TRP A 54 -1.89 -3.21 -4.53
CA TRP A 54 -0.73 -2.31 -4.49
C TRP A 54 -0.16 -2.15 -3.07
N ASN A 55 -0.97 -2.47 -2.06
CA ASN A 55 -0.64 -2.38 -0.64
C ASN A 55 -0.06 -3.72 -0.16
N TYR A 56 1.28 -3.79 -0.12
CA TYR A 56 2.02 -4.95 0.36
C TYR A 56 2.72 -4.68 1.70
N ASN A 57 2.04 -4.06 2.66
CA ASN A 57 2.61 -3.80 4.00
C ASN A 57 3.21 -5.09 4.67
N PHE A 58 2.83 -6.27 4.19
CA PHE A 58 3.25 -7.57 4.69
C PHE A 58 4.04 -8.46 3.69
N MET A 59 4.35 -8.00 2.47
CA MET A 59 5.07 -8.81 1.46
C MET A 59 6.15 -8.00 0.72
N VAL A 60 7.38 -8.52 0.61
CA VAL A 60 8.51 -7.83 -0.04
C VAL A 60 9.21 -8.72 -1.07
N ASN A 61 9.73 -8.10 -2.15
CA ASN A 61 10.48 -8.71 -3.26
C ASN A 61 9.71 -9.64 -4.22
N MET A 62 8.70 -9.12 -4.91
CA MET A 62 8.02 -9.84 -6.00
C MET A 62 8.09 -9.11 -7.33
N LYS A 63 8.15 -9.88 -8.42
CA LYS A 63 7.91 -9.38 -9.77
C LYS A 63 6.40 -9.22 -9.96
N TYR A 64 6.00 -8.16 -10.66
CA TYR A 64 4.60 -7.88 -10.98
C TYR A 64 4.50 -7.32 -12.39
N ASP A 65 3.40 -7.64 -13.06
CA ASP A 65 2.99 -6.99 -14.30
C ASP A 65 2.06 -5.80 -13.98
N LEU A 66 1.84 -4.93 -14.96
CA LEU A 66 1.13 -3.66 -14.78
C LEU A 66 -0.05 -3.54 -15.75
N ILE A 67 -1.16 -2.98 -15.26
CA ILE A 67 -2.36 -2.69 -16.05
C ILE A 67 -2.81 -1.24 -15.89
N LEU A 68 -3.50 -0.73 -16.91
CA LEU A 68 -4.15 0.59 -16.87
C LEU A 68 -5.47 0.47 -16.09
N SER A 69 -5.44 0.80 -14.81
CA SER A 69 -6.61 0.74 -13.92
C SER A 69 -6.49 1.77 -12.79
N ASN A 70 -7.60 2.06 -12.11
CA ASN A 70 -7.61 2.89 -10.91
C ASN A 70 -7.20 2.05 -9.68
N PRO A 71 -6.40 2.60 -8.75
CA PRO A 71 -6.04 1.90 -7.52
C PRO A 71 -7.27 1.73 -6.62
N GLN A 72 -7.36 0.58 -5.95
CA GLN A 72 -8.36 0.35 -4.91
C GLN A 72 -8.07 1.19 -3.67
N GLU A 73 -9.10 1.43 -2.85
CA GLU A 73 -8.99 2.18 -1.60
C GLU A 73 -8.07 1.47 -0.59
N PHE A 74 -7.55 2.20 0.39
CA PHE A 74 -6.61 1.63 1.36
C PHE A 74 -7.18 0.41 2.10
N ASP A 75 -8.45 0.49 2.52
CA ASP A 75 -9.17 -0.53 3.31
C ASP A 75 -9.94 -1.56 2.46
N ASP A 76 -9.63 -1.66 1.16
CA ASP A 76 -10.23 -2.66 0.29
C ASP A 76 -9.99 -4.09 0.80
N GLU A 77 -10.98 -4.97 0.64
CA GLU A 77 -10.93 -6.35 1.13
C GLU A 77 -9.76 -7.14 0.50
N LEU A 78 -9.42 -6.85 -0.76
CA LEU A 78 -8.30 -7.47 -1.47
C LEU A 78 -6.94 -7.16 -0.82
N HIS A 79 -6.84 -6.06 -0.07
CA HIS A 79 -5.63 -5.69 0.66
C HIS A 79 -5.49 -6.45 1.99
N HIS A 80 -6.58 -7.03 2.49
CA HIS A 80 -6.68 -7.60 3.84
C HIS A 80 -7.24 -9.03 3.87
N PRO A 81 -6.80 -9.95 2.98
CA PRO A 81 -7.43 -11.27 2.84
C PRO A 81 -7.40 -12.10 4.14
N SER A 82 -6.43 -11.86 5.02
CA SER A 82 -6.34 -12.54 6.32
C SER A 82 -7.49 -12.22 7.27
N HIS A 83 -8.10 -11.02 7.18
CA HIS A 83 -9.28 -10.70 7.99
C HIS A 83 -10.49 -11.54 7.59
N PHE A 84 -10.59 -11.87 6.31
CA PHE A 84 -11.72 -12.59 5.71
C PHE A 84 -11.50 -14.10 5.58
N MET A 85 -10.31 -14.62 5.92
CA MET A 85 -10.07 -16.08 5.91
C MET A 85 -10.30 -16.75 7.28
N ASN A 86 -10.62 -16.01 8.33
CA ASN A 86 -10.82 -16.53 9.69
C ASN A 86 -12.25 -17.04 9.97
N PHE A 87 -12.86 -17.79 9.04
CA PHE A 87 -14.20 -18.36 9.25
C PHE A 87 -14.19 -19.72 9.97
N SER A 88 -13.02 -20.28 10.31
CA SER A 88 -12.90 -21.67 10.78
C SER A 88 -13.18 -21.92 12.28
N ASN A 89 -13.68 -20.94 13.06
CA ASN A 89 -13.83 -21.11 14.51
C ASN A 89 -15.27 -21.08 15.06
N GLU A 90 -16.31 -20.87 14.24
CA GLU A 90 -17.69 -20.77 14.73
C GLU A 90 -18.65 -21.85 14.19
N GLU A 91 -18.16 -22.93 13.58
CA GLU A 91 -19.02 -24.05 13.14
C GLU A 91 -19.48 -24.98 14.30
N ASN A 92 -19.27 -24.58 15.57
CA ASN A 92 -19.65 -25.39 16.74
C ASN A 92 -20.68 -24.71 17.68
N SER A 93 -21.29 -23.59 17.30
CA SER A 93 -22.35 -22.95 18.09
C SER A 93 -23.77 -23.09 17.53
N ASP A 94 -23.98 -23.86 16.46
CA ASP A 94 -25.31 -24.14 15.90
C ASP A 94 -26.04 -25.29 16.62
N THR A 95 -25.97 -25.34 17.94
CA THR A 95 -26.76 -26.32 18.72
C THR A 95 -27.84 -25.72 19.60
N PHE A 96 -28.17 -24.43 19.51
CA PHE A 96 -29.32 -23.89 20.23
C PHE A 96 -30.05 -22.76 19.49
N SER A 97 -31.34 -23.04 19.17
CA SER A 97 -32.41 -22.13 18.71
C SER A 97 -32.47 -21.93 17.17
N ALA A 98 -33.58 -22.06 16.44
CA ALA A 98 -34.97 -22.46 16.68
C ALA A 98 -35.59 -22.70 15.27
N ASP A 99 -36.67 -23.49 15.17
CA ASP A 99 -37.44 -23.71 13.93
C ASP A 99 -37.66 -22.39 13.15
N HIS A 100 -37.00 -22.25 12.01
CA HIS A 100 -37.21 -21.14 11.09
C HIS A 100 -37.78 -21.69 9.78
N GLU A 101 -39.11 -21.72 9.65
CA GLU A 101 -39.77 -21.93 8.36
C GLU A 101 -39.41 -20.75 7.44
N VAL A 102 -38.44 -20.95 6.54
CA VAL A 102 -38.14 -19.99 5.48
C VAL A 102 -39.14 -20.21 4.34
N ARG A 103 -40.22 -19.44 4.32
CA ARG A 103 -41.06 -19.32 3.11
C ARG A 103 -40.42 -18.30 2.18
N PHE A 104 -39.83 -18.77 1.09
CA PHE A 104 -39.41 -17.93 -0.02
C PHE A 104 -40.68 -17.35 -0.71
N SER A 105 -40.73 -16.02 -0.88
CA SER A 105 -41.62 -15.36 -1.85
C SER A 105 -40.88 -15.14 -3.16
#